data_AF-N4VC78-F1
#
_entry.id   AF-N4VC78-F1
#
_cell.length_a   1.000
_cell.length_b   1.000
_cell.length_c   1.000
_cell.angle_alpha   90.00
_cell.angle_beta   90.00
_cell.angle_gamma   90.00
#
_symmetry.space_group_name_H-M   'P 1'
#
loop_
_entity.id
_entity.type
_entity.pdbx_description
1 polymer ?
#
loop_
_entity_poly.entity_id
_entity_poly.type
_entity_poly.pdbx_seq_one_letter_code
_entity_poly.pdbx_strand_id
1 'polypeptide(L)'
;MDWLSERFGFLTGDVEDIKFCSNCPGTISTFRHQKENAKSCQFDQHLEQHRSEKEFSDWLRSGESSWLEQQGLVLVVHPRLSHTIAGRKEIFRPMALPYTGDTFRKVINQLFQHRSLTFLMKRVSTAVFEWRTAVWKDAASSRLAYVYTCRSDTSTPITDFASDIVISVTSFPAQRKSYAVIYGCSEESMSMILNWLEDMENQAPHPLLLPMVLVEHERKRLFNEFERKRDSLRQWILDLENTSQADISRTKIKSKDIELRSSEMNRSSTKLWIDVSSLKNGLQSLNAQIQKMIQHTELLATTVFKPPCENGESADLYRQERHMGDKILLRFKDVVAEIETHVRNCENLLGATSLATDMESYYLSRLESKTSIGIARNARKDGSQMRMIALLGMIFLPGTFLASLFSMSFFDWTAQRGSEIISPWIAVYGGLAVAATSFVLWKMRAWINEEDKKADLEMGSEKREYSP
;
A
#
# COMPACT_ATOMS: atom_id res chain seq x y z
N MET A 1 -17.21 21.74 22.48
CA MET A 1 -15.85 21.57 23.03
C MET A 1 -14.98 22.81 22.82
N ASP A 2 -15.34 23.70 21.88
CA ASP A 2 -14.56 24.90 21.54
C ASP A 2 -14.38 25.89 22.71
N TRP A 3 -15.39 26.03 23.58
CA TRP A 3 -15.28 26.88 24.78
C TRP A 3 -14.17 26.45 25.77
N LEU A 4 -13.87 25.14 25.86
CA LEU A 4 -12.75 24.62 26.67
C LEU A 4 -11.41 24.94 25.99
N SER A 5 -11.38 24.99 24.66
CA SER A 5 -10.20 25.35 23.89
C SER A 5 -9.89 26.84 24.01
N GLU A 6 -10.92 27.67 23.83
CA GLU A 6 -10.88 29.13 23.96
C GLU A 6 -10.44 29.60 25.35
N ARG A 7 -10.77 28.84 26.40
CA ARG A 7 -10.46 29.23 27.78
C ARG A 7 -9.09 28.76 28.27
N PHE A 8 -8.57 27.64 27.78
CA PHE A 8 -7.44 26.96 28.40
C PHE A 8 -6.18 26.84 27.53
N GLY A 9 -6.24 27.17 26.23
CA GLY A 9 -5.07 27.05 25.35
C GLY A 9 -4.49 25.62 25.33
N PHE A 10 -3.20 25.48 25.01
CA PHE A 10 -2.48 24.22 25.18
C PHE A 10 -2.25 23.93 26.67
N LEU A 11 -2.67 22.76 27.14
CA LEU A 11 -2.48 22.32 28.53
C LEU A 11 -1.17 21.54 28.70
N THR A 12 -0.71 21.35 29.94
CA THR A 12 0.48 20.53 30.24
C THR A 12 0.39 19.13 29.65
N GLY A 13 -0.76 18.47 29.74
CA GLY A 13 -0.99 17.15 29.14
C GLY A 13 -0.99 17.13 27.61
N ASP A 14 -1.28 18.26 26.94
CA ASP A 14 -1.17 18.37 25.48
C ASP A 14 0.30 18.46 25.03
N VAL A 15 1.15 19.07 25.85
CA VAL A 15 2.59 19.25 25.58
C VAL A 15 3.36 17.93 25.79
N GLU A 16 2.88 17.05 26.66
CA GLU A 16 3.46 15.72 26.88
C GLU A 16 3.38 14.81 25.63
N ASP A 17 2.44 15.07 24.71
CA ASP A 17 2.33 14.34 23.44
C ASP A 17 3.43 14.71 22.42
N ILE A 18 4.24 15.73 22.72
CA ILE A 18 5.25 16.30 21.81
C ILE A 18 6.65 15.89 22.27
N LYS A 19 7.48 15.47 21.31
CA LYS A 19 8.84 15.01 21.61
C LYS A 19 9.83 16.17 21.49
N PHE A 20 10.44 16.58 22.59
CA PHE A 20 11.48 17.61 22.62
C PHE A 20 12.87 16.98 22.57
N CYS A 21 13.66 17.37 21.57
CA CYS A 21 14.99 16.84 21.26
C CYS A 21 16.00 17.98 21.13
N SER A 22 16.29 18.70 22.23
CA SER A 22 17.25 19.82 22.24
C SER A 22 18.66 19.45 21.76
N ASN A 23 19.02 18.18 21.85
CA ASN A 23 20.34 17.68 21.49
C ASN A 23 20.43 17.19 20.03
N CYS A 24 19.32 17.19 19.29
CA CYS A 24 19.31 16.80 17.88
C CYS A 24 19.56 18.02 16.99
N PRO A 25 20.48 17.94 16.00
CA PRO A 25 20.66 19.01 15.04
C PRO A 25 19.40 19.17 14.18
N GLY A 26 18.90 20.40 14.10
CA GLY A 26 17.75 20.74 13.25
C GLY A 26 17.74 22.23 12.96
N THR A 27 17.91 22.59 11.69
CA THR A 27 17.82 23.99 11.24
C THR A 27 16.36 24.39 11.10
N ILE A 28 15.93 25.37 11.88
CA ILE A 28 14.59 25.95 11.75
C ILE A 28 14.66 27.09 10.74
N SER A 29 13.78 27.06 9.74
CA SER A 29 13.70 28.12 8.74
C SER A 29 12.50 29.02 9.05
N THR A 30 12.71 30.33 9.07
CA THR A 30 11.64 31.32 9.25
C THR A 30 11.52 32.15 7.99
N PHE A 31 10.29 32.27 7.49
CA PHE A 31 9.97 33.02 6.29
C PHE A 31 8.96 34.11 6.63
N ARG A 32 9.25 35.34 6.21
CA ARG A 32 8.36 36.50 6.36
C ARG A 32 8.01 37.04 5.00
N HIS A 33 6.73 37.27 4.77
CA HIS A 33 6.20 37.93 3.58
C HIS A 33 5.37 39.11 4.03
N GLN A 34 6.00 40.28 4.09
CA GLN A 34 5.46 41.47 4.76
C GLN A 34 5.26 42.59 3.76
N LYS A 35 4.23 43.40 3.98
CA LYS A 35 3.96 44.56 3.13
C LYS A 35 4.96 45.68 3.46
N GLU A 36 5.75 46.13 2.47
CA GLU A 36 6.81 47.14 2.64
C GLU A 36 6.27 48.45 3.24
N ASN A 37 5.09 48.88 2.79
CA ASN A 37 4.37 50.04 3.31
C ASN A 37 2.86 49.82 3.27
N ALA A 38 2.12 50.36 4.24
CA ALA A 38 0.65 50.24 4.29
C ALA A 38 -0.05 50.72 2.99
N LYS A 39 0.57 51.67 2.28
CA LYS A 39 0.11 52.25 1.01
C LYS A 39 0.73 51.63 -0.26
N SER A 40 1.83 50.85 -0.14
CA SER A 40 2.45 50.18 -1.30
C SER A 40 1.64 48.93 -1.69
N CYS A 41 1.82 48.43 -2.91
CA CYS A 41 1.30 47.11 -3.31
C CYS A 41 2.38 46.01 -3.28
N GLN A 42 3.62 46.37 -2.95
CA GLN A 42 4.77 45.46 -2.89
C GLN A 42 4.88 44.77 -1.54
N PHE A 43 5.33 43.51 -1.57
CA PHE A 43 5.63 42.71 -0.40
C PHE A 43 7.12 42.34 -0.43
N ASP A 44 7.78 42.46 0.71
CA ASP A 44 9.15 42.04 0.91
C ASP A 44 9.18 40.65 1.52
N GLN A 45 10.12 39.85 1.05
CA GLN A 45 10.37 38.51 1.55
C GLN A 45 11.68 38.45 2.32
N HIS A 46 11.64 37.79 3.47
CA HIS A 46 12.82 37.62 4.30
C HIS A 46 12.90 36.19 4.84
N LEU A 47 13.95 35.48 4.45
CA LEU A 47 14.24 34.11 4.84
C LEU A 47 15.44 34.10 5.81
N GLU A 48 15.25 33.54 7.00
CA GLU A 48 16.31 33.31 7.98
C GLU A 48 16.35 31.83 8.37
N GLN A 49 17.55 31.34 8.67
CA GLN A 49 17.78 29.98 9.14
C GLN A 49 18.45 30.01 10.51
N HIS A 50 17.88 29.29 11.45
CA HIS A 50 18.32 29.22 12.85
C HIS A 50 18.86 27.82 13.12
N ARG A 51 20.16 27.73 13.45
CA ARG A 51 20.84 26.45 13.69
C ARG A 51 20.84 26.05 15.15
N SER A 52 20.54 26.98 16.05
CA SER A 52 20.49 26.76 17.49
C SER A 52 19.19 27.26 18.12
N GLU A 53 18.81 26.65 19.24
CA GLU A 53 17.65 27.11 20.04
C GLU A 53 17.80 28.56 20.51
N LYS A 54 19.05 29.01 20.75
CA LYS A 54 19.33 30.40 21.16
C LYS A 54 19.01 31.38 20.04
N GLU A 55 19.53 31.15 18.83
CA GLU A 55 19.25 31.98 17.65
C GLU A 55 17.74 32.10 17.42
N PHE A 56 17.04 30.96 17.44
CA PHE A 56 15.59 30.94 17.26
C PHE A 56 14.83 31.64 18.40
N SER A 57 15.24 31.45 19.66
CA SER A 57 14.63 32.14 20.80
C SER A 57 14.90 33.65 20.77
N ASP A 58 16.04 34.10 20.26
CA ASP A 58 16.38 35.52 20.16
C ASP A 58 15.56 36.18 19.03
N TRP A 59 15.37 35.47 17.92
CA TRP A 59 14.46 35.87 16.84
C TRP A 59 13.00 35.99 17.33
N LEU A 60 12.53 35.04 18.14
CA LEU A 60 11.20 35.10 18.80
C LEU A 60 11.04 36.34 19.68
N ARG A 61 12.10 36.77 20.38
CA ARG A 61 12.06 37.97 21.24
C ARG A 61 12.09 39.26 20.44
N SER A 62 12.95 39.34 19.41
CA SER A 62 13.07 40.55 18.57
C SER A 62 11.82 40.80 17.74
N GLY A 63 11.06 39.73 17.47
CA GLY A 63 9.80 39.76 16.74
C GLY A 63 8.58 40.34 17.46
N GLU A 64 8.59 40.34 18.79
CA GLU A 64 7.41 40.52 19.62
C GLU A 64 6.70 41.86 19.37
N SER A 65 7.44 42.91 19.02
CA SER A 65 6.91 44.24 18.68
C SER A 65 6.77 44.48 17.17
N SER A 66 7.70 44.00 16.35
CA SER A 66 7.70 44.27 14.89
C SER A 66 6.64 43.48 14.11
N TRP A 67 6.37 42.23 14.52
CA TRP A 67 5.42 41.35 13.82
C TRP A 67 3.96 41.76 14.01
N LEU A 68 3.66 42.38 15.15
CA LEU A 68 2.30 42.77 15.53
C LEU A 68 1.78 43.96 14.73
N GLU A 69 2.63 44.73 14.07
CA GLU A 69 2.23 45.94 13.33
C GLU A 69 2.11 45.75 11.80
N GLN A 70 2.96 44.92 11.16
CA GLN A 70 3.01 44.78 9.70
C GLN A 70 2.07 43.71 9.10
N GLN A 71 1.34 44.04 8.03
CA GLN A 71 0.47 43.11 7.27
C GLN A 71 1.31 42.05 6.53
N GLY A 72 0.85 40.80 6.47
CA GLY A 72 1.61 39.73 5.81
C GLY A 72 1.44 38.32 6.37
N LEU A 73 2.39 37.46 6.02
CA LEU A 73 2.52 36.09 6.49
C LEU A 73 3.82 35.93 7.28
N VAL A 74 3.74 35.33 8.46
CA VAL A 74 4.89 34.84 9.23
C VAL A 74 4.82 33.32 9.26
N LEU A 75 5.84 32.65 8.73
CA LEU A 75 5.92 31.21 8.63
C LEU A 75 7.17 30.69 9.36
N VAL A 76 6.98 29.66 10.19
CA VAL A 76 8.07 28.91 10.80
C VAL A 76 8.04 27.46 10.32
N VAL A 77 9.13 26.98 9.73
CA VAL A 77 9.26 25.62 9.20
C VAL A 77 10.24 24.84 10.07
N HIS A 78 9.73 23.84 10.78
CA HIS A 78 10.53 22.93 11.57
C HIS A 78 10.98 21.74 10.73
N PRO A 79 12.27 21.35 10.80
CA PRO A 79 12.81 20.25 10.03
C PRO A 79 12.33 18.91 10.59
N ARG A 80 12.38 17.88 9.75
CA ARG A 80 12.25 16.50 10.15
C ARG A 80 13.47 16.06 10.94
N LEU A 81 13.30 15.80 12.23
CA LEU A 81 14.38 15.26 13.04
C LEU A 81 14.60 13.76 12.76
N SER A 82 15.86 13.36 12.83
CA SER A 82 16.29 11.97 12.76
C SER A 82 17.44 11.72 13.72
N HIS A 83 17.62 10.48 14.12
CA HIS A 83 18.76 10.07 14.93
C HIS A 83 19.35 8.78 14.38
N THR A 84 20.67 8.63 14.52
CA THR A 84 21.39 7.46 14.03
C THR A 84 21.84 6.64 15.23
N ILE A 85 21.27 5.44 15.42
CA ILE A 85 21.71 4.48 16.43
C ILE A 85 22.30 3.27 15.70
N ALA A 86 23.55 2.90 16.03
CA ALA A 86 24.23 1.72 15.49
C ALA A 86 24.19 1.60 13.94
N GLY A 87 24.31 2.73 13.23
CA GLY A 87 24.29 2.79 11.77
C GLY A 87 22.88 2.80 11.14
N ARG A 88 21.81 2.67 11.93
CA ARG A 88 20.43 2.78 11.45
C ARG A 88 19.89 4.18 11.74
N LYS A 89 19.50 4.91 10.68
CA LYS A 89 18.84 6.23 10.79
C LYS A 89 17.35 6.01 11.08
N GLU A 90 16.92 6.37 12.27
CA GLU A 90 15.51 6.35 12.67
C GLU A 90 14.95 7.77 12.63
N ILE A 91 13.85 7.90 11.89
CA ILE A 91 13.20 9.18 11.59
C ILE A 91 12.10 9.42 12.62
N PHE A 92 12.07 10.60 13.21
CA PHE A 92 11.04 10.94 14.18
C PHE A 92 9.73 11.37 13.50
N ARG A 93 8.64 11.27 14.25
CA ARG A 93 7.33 11.81 13.86
C ARG A 93 7.39 13.34 13.67
N PRO A 94 6.43 13.95 12.95
CA PRO A 94 6.50 15.36 12.56
C PRO A 94 6.63 16.34 13.73
N MET A 95 6.11 15.98 14.91
CA MET A 95 6.14 16.79 16.15
C MET A 95 7.35 16.49 17.06
N ALA A 96 8.48 16.05 16.49
CA ALA A 96 9.75 16.05 17.20
C ALA A 96 10.48 17.38 16.94
N LEU A 97 10.77 18.13 18.01
CA LEU A 97 11.25 19.52 17.92
C LEU A 97 12.68 19.67 18.46
N PRO A 98 13.55 20.50 17.84
CA PRO A 98 14.96 20.62 18.21
C PRO A 98 15.22 21.59 19.38
N TYR A 99 14.22 21.82 20.24
CA TYR A 99 14.30 22.78 21.35
C TYR A 99 13.48 22.33 22.56
N THR A 100 13.56 23.07 23.66
CA THR A 100 12.86 22.77 24.92
C THR A 100 11.37 23.14 24.89
N GLY A 101 10.59 22.53 25.78
CA GLY A 101 9.16 22.84 25.93
C GLY A 101 8.85 24.31 26.28
N ASP A 102 9.81 25.05 26.86
CA ASP A 102 9.64 26.47 27.16
C ASP A 102 9.72 27.33 25.89
N THR A 103 10.65 27.00 24.99
CA THR A 103 10.70 27.61 23.65
C THR A 103 9.43 27.29 22.87
N PHE A 104 8.93 26.05 22.96
CA PHE A 104 7.65 25.68 22.35
C PHE A 104 6.46 26.50 22.85
N ARG A 105 6.35 26.75 24.16
CA ARG A 105 5.29 27.60 24.73
C ARG A 105 5.38 29.03 24.20
N LYS A 106 6.58 29.59 24.04
CA LYS A 106 6.77 30.91 23.43
C LYS A 106 6.30 30.93 21.98
N VAL A 107 6.66 29.91 21.20
CA VAL A 107 6.23 29.75 19.79
C VAL A 107 4.71 29.70 19.69
N ILE A 108 4.03 28.88 20.52
CA ILE A 108 2.56 28.80 20.52
C ILE A 108 1.93 30.16 20.79
N ASN A 109 2.40 30.86 21.82
CA ASN A 109 1.82 32.13 22.24
C ASN A 109 2.04 33.23 21.19
N GLN A 110 3.25 33.33 20.63
CA GLN A 110 3.59 34.37 19.66
C GLN A 110 3.03 34.12 18.26
N LEU A 111 2.87 32.86 17.85
CA LEU A 111 2.31 32.49 16.55
C LEU A 111 0.83 32.10 16.61
N PHE A 112 0.17 32.38 17.74
CA PHE A 112 -1.27 32.16 17.95
C PHE A 112 -1.72 30.74 17.58
N GLN A 113 -0.94 29.71 17.97
CA GLN A 113 -1.31 28.33 17.67
C GLN A 113 -2.47 27.85 18.52
N HIS A 114 -3.41 27.15 17.90
CA HIS A 114 -4.58 26.60 18.56
C HIS A 114 -4.37 25.14 18.96
N ARG A 115 -4.94 24.71 20.10
CA ARG A 115 -4.83 23.32 20.58
C ARG A 115 -5.56 22.28 19.71
N SER A 116 -6.26 22.67 18.66
CA SER A 116 -6.74 21.71 17.65
C SER A 116 -5.60 20.90 17.04
N LEU A 117 -4.38 21.43 17.05
CA LEU A 117 -3.18 20.73 16.62
C LEU A 117 -2.94 19.42 17.40
N THR A 118 -3.09 19.40 18.74
CA THR A 118 -2.86 18.17 19.53
C THR A 118 -3.91 17.11 19.25
N PHE A 119 -5.17 17.51 19.07
CA PHE A 119 -6.23 16.60 18.65
C PHE A 119 -5.94 15.98 17.29
N LEU A 120 -5.38 16.74 16.35
CA LEU A 120 -4.96 16.24 15.05
C LEU A 120 -3.84 15.19 15.16
N MET A 121 -2.94 15.36 16.13
CA MET A 121 -1.82 14.42 16.36
C MET A 121 -2.27 13.08 16.95
N LYS A 122 -3.30 13.10 17.80
CA LYS A 122 -3.86 11.87 18.39
C LYS A 122 -4.64 11.03 17.38
N ARG A 123 -5.07 11.60 16.25
CA ARG A 123 -5.79 10.85 15.21
C ARG A 123 -4.83 9.91 14.48
N VAL A 124 -5.27 8.67 14.32
CA VAL A 124 -4.59 7.59 13.56
C VAL A 124 -5.08 7.58 12.10
N SER A 125 -5.53 8.72 11.57
CA SER A 125 -6.29 8.75 10.31
C SER A 125 -5.63 9.60 9.24
N THR A 126 -6.02 9.28 8.01
CA THR A 126 -5.70 9.85 6.69
C THR A 126 -5.56 11.38 6.64
N ALA A 127 -5.06 11.92 5.52
CA ALA A 127 -4.91 13.35 5.29
C ALA A 127 -6.14 14.14 5.75
N VAL A 128 -5.92 15.15 6.59
CA VAL A 128 -6.99 15.90 7.27
C VAL A 128 -6.84 17.38 6.97
N PHE A 129 -7.97 18.00 6.63
CA PHE A 129 -8.16 19.44 6.71
C PHE A 129 -9.24 19.73 7.74
N GLU A 130 -8.90 20.55 8.73
CA GLU A 130 -9.84 21.04 9.73
C GLU A 130 -9.67 22.55 9.86
N TRP A 131 -10.79 23.28 9.78
CA TRP A 131 -10.80 24.72 10.00
C TRP A 131 -11.81 25.06 11.10
N ARG A 132 -11.49 26.10 11.88
CA ARG A 132 -12.35 26.60 12.96
C ARG A 132 -12.23 28.11 13.07
N THR A 133 -13.22 28.72 13.69
CA THR A 133 -13.11 30.10 14.17
C THR A 133 -12.69 30.08 15.64
N ALA A 134 -11.85 31.02 16.03
CA ALA A 134 -11.44 31.18 17.41
C ALA A 134 -11.26 32.66 17.72
N VAL A 135 -11.61 33.04 18.95
CA VAL A 135 -11.57 34.42 19.41
C VAL A 135 -10.36 34.59 20.32
N TRP A 136 -9.35 35.33 19.86
CA TRP A 136 -8.19 35.68 20.67
C TRP A 136 -8.46 36.98 21.43
N LYS A 137 -8.43 36.89 22.77
CA LYS A 137 -8.55 38.05 23.65
C LYS A 137 -7.16 38.60 23.93
N ASP A 138 -6.90 39.78 23.40
CA ASP A 138 -5.77 40.61 23.80
C ASP A 138 -6.21 41.55 24.93
N ALA A 139 -5.27 42.12 25.71
CA ALA A 139 -5.57 42.97 26.85
C ALA A 139 -6.46 44.19 26.50
N ALA A 140 -6.49 44.59 25.22
CA ALA A 140 -7.25 45.73 24.72
C ALA A 140 -8.37 45.39 23.71
N SER A 141 -8.40 44.20 23.09
CA SER A 141 -9.40 43.87 22.05
C SER A 141 -9.60 42.37 21.83
N SER A 142 -10.82 41.99 21.47
CA SER A 142 -11.19 40.63 21.07
C SER A 142 -11.06 40.49 19.55
N ARG A 143 -10.16 39.63 19.07
CA ARG A 143 -9.86 39.45 17.64
C ARG A 143 -10.40 38.10 17.16
N LEU A 144 -11.24 38.13 16.11
CA LEU A 144 -11.68 36.90 15.45
C LEU A 144 -10.57 36.38 14.52
N ALA A 145 -10.24 35.11 14.67
CA ALA A 145 -9.26 34.41 13.84
C ALA A 145 -9.87 33.15 13.22
N TYR A 146 -9.33 32.79 12.06
CA TYR A 146 -9.58 31.51 11.40
C TYR A 146 -8.35 30.63 11.59
N VAL A 147 -8.56 29.47 12.19
CA VAL A 147 -7.52 28.48 12.45
C VAL A 147 -7.68 27.36 11.45
N TYR A 148 -6.61 27.03 10.74
CA TYR A 148 -6.50 25.92 9.82
C TYR A 148 -5.46 24.95 10.34
N THR A 149 -5.85 23.70 10.52
CA THR A 149 -4.92 22.63 10.87
C THR A 149 -5.00 21.56 9.80
N CYS A 150 -3.85 21.27 9.19
CA CYS A 150 -3.74 20.31 8.12
C CYS A 150 -2.70 19.26 8.50
N ARG A 151 -2.96 18.01 8.12
CA ARG A 151 -1.98 16.93 8.22
C ARG A 151 -1.93 16.18 6.91
N SER A 152 -0.73 16.08 6.37
CA SER A 152 -0.33 15.14 5.34
C SER A 152 -0.13 13.79 6.03
N ASP A 153 -0.99 12.83 5.72
CA ASP A 153 -0.91 11.45 6.19
C ASP A 153 -1.77 10.62 5.24
N THR A 154 -1.32 10.43 4.01
CA THR A 154 -1.95 9.40 3.19
C THR A 154 -1.46 8.05 3.66
N SER A 155 -2.35 7.06 3.65
CA SER A 155 -2.15 5.64 3.95
C SER A 155 -1.11 4.95 3.06
N THR A 156 -0.04 5.62 2.65
CA THR A 156 1.21 4.95 2.29
C THR A 156 1.57 3.97 3.41
N PRO A 157 2.02 2.74 3.06
CA PRO A 157 2.27 1.70 4.04
C PRO A 157 3.14 2.25 5.19
N ILE A 158 2.77 1.84 6.41
CA ILE A 158 3.19 2.27 7.77
C ILE A 158 4.71 2.48 7.99
N THR A 159 5.54 2.23 6.99
CA THR A 159 7.00 2.26 7.04
C THR A 159 7.64 3.59 6.63
N ASP A 160 6.92 4.56 6.05
CA ASP A 160 7.55 5.79 5.51
C ASP A 160 6.88 7.11 5.96
N PHE A 161 6.87 7.37 7.27
CA PHE A 161 6.46 8.67 7.86
C PHE A 161 7.45 9.81 7.57
N ALA A 162 8.47 9.59 6.73
CA ALA A 162 9.57 10.53 6.52
C ALA A 162 9.12 11.84 5.87
N SER A 163 7.99 11.81 5.15
CA SER A 163 7.48 12.92 4.34
C SER A 163 6.20 13.58 4.88
N ASP A 164 5.66 13.11 6.01
CA ASP A 164 4.34 13.57 6.52
C ASP A 164 4.41 14.95 7.17
N ILE A 165 3.74 15.95 6.63
CA ILE A 165 3.84 17.32 7.15
C ILE A 165 2.59 17.69 7.96
N VAL A 166 2.80 18.46 9.03
CA VAL A 166 1.70 19.05 9.80
C VAL A 166 1.78 20.56 9.72
N ILE A 167 0.66 21.20 9.38
CA ILE A 167 0.57 22.65 9.26
C ILE A 167 -0.49 23.18 10.22
N SER A 168 -0.17 24.25 10.93
CA SER A 168 -1.10 25.08 11.67
C SER A 168 -1.02 26.50 11.14
N VAL A 169 -2.14 27.07 10.70
CA VAL A 169 -2.24 28.45 10.23
C VAL A 169 -3.32 29.16 11.02
N THR A 170 -2.98 30.29 11.64
CA THR A 170 -3.93 31.18 12.30
C THR A 170 -3.96 32.49 11.54
N SER A 171 -5.09 32.78 10.90
CA SER A 171 -5.29 33.98 10.10
C SER A 171 -6.23 34.95 10.80
N PHE A 172 -5.86 36.24 10.79
CA PHE A 172 -6.64 37.37 11.26
C PHE A 172 -7.02 38.25 10.07
N PRO A 173 -8.15 37.97 9.37
CA PRO A 173 -8.47 38.66 8.12
C PRO A 173 -8.64 40.17 8.27
N ALA A 174 -9.22 40.62 9.39
CA ALA A 174 -9.38 42.05 9.69
C ALA A 174 -8.03 42.79 9.79
N GLN A 175 -6.96 42.08 10.16
CA GLN A 175 -5.61 42.62 10.27
C GLN A 175 -4.76 42.32 9.02
N ARG A 176 -5.28 41.51 8.09
CA ARG A 176 -4.55 40.98 6.92
C ARG A 176 -3.23 40.32 7.34
N LYS A 177 -3.30 39.50 8.40
CA LYS A 177 -2.15 38.78 8.96
C LYS A 177 -2.43 37.30 9.06
N SER A 178 -1.42 36.50 8.76
CA SER A 178 -1.46 35.06 9.00
C SER A 178 -0.16 34.62 9.68
N TYR A 179 -0.29 33.80 10.72
CA TYR A 179 0.81 33.14 11.40
C TYR A 179 0.71 31.65 11.10
N ALA A 180 1.82 31.05 10.71
CA ALA A 180 1.82 29.66 10.31
C ALA A 180 3.04 28.92 10.83
N VAL A 181 2.83 27.66 11.17
CA VAL A 181 3.90 26.75 11.55
C VAL A 181 3.74 25.43 10.82
N ILE A 182 4.84 24.97 10.26
CA ILE A 182 4.99 23.70 9.58
C ILE A 182 5.92 22.82 10.41
N TYR A 183 5.51 21.56 10.61
CA TYR A 183 6.23 20.57 11.40
C TYR A 183 6.58 19.35 10.56
N GLY A 184 7.78 18.79 10.78
CA GLY A 184 8.24 17.57 10.12
C GLY A 184 8.70 17.75 8.68
N CYS A 185 9.15 18.94 8.27
CA CYS A 185 9.51 19.16 6.88
C CYS A 185 10.84 18.45 6.52
N SER A 186 10.84 17.57 5.50
CA SER A 186 12.11 17.07 4.94
C SER A 186 12.84 18.20 4.20
N GLU A 187 14.14 18.07 3.96
CA GLU A 187 14.91 19.10 3.22
C GLU A 187 14.33 19.34 1.81
N GLU A 188 13.93 18.27 1.12
CA GLU A 188 13.26 18.35 -0.20
C GLU A 188 11.91 19.06 -0.12
N SER A 189 11.13 18.77 0.93
CA SER A 189 9.82 19.41 1.11
C SER A 189 9.98 20.88 1.47
N MET A 190 11.00 21.21 2.26
CA MET A 190 11.29 22.58 2.70
C MET A 190 11.69 23.44 1.51
N SER A 191 12.62 22.96 0.68
CA SER A 191 13.02 23.68 -0.54
C SER A 191 11.85 23.85 -1.51
N MET A 192 11.03 22.82 -1.69
CA MET A 192 9.83 22.92 -2.53
C MET A 192 8.85 23.98 -2.01
N ILE A 193 8.56 24.00 -0.70
CA ILE A 193 7.64 24.95 -0.09
C ILE A 193 8.18 26.38 -0.17
N LEU A 194 9.48 26.58 0.12
CA LEU A 194 10.09 27.91 0.11
C LEU A 194 10.17 28.48 -1.32
N ASN A 195 10.58 27.68 -2.31
CA ASN A 195 10.58 28.12 -3.71
C ASN A 195 9.18 28.55 -4.16
N TRP A 196 8.15 27.82 -3.73
CA TRP A 196 6.76 28.16 -4.05
C TRP A 196 6.30 29.48 -3.42
N LEU A 197 6.83 29.82 -2.24
CA LEU A 197 6.56 31.10 -1.59
C LEU A 197 7.35 32.23 -2.22
N GLU A 198 8.58 31.97 -2.68
CA GLU A 198 9.39 32.93 -3.44
C GLU A 198 8.71 33.35 -4.75
N ASP A 199 8.12 32.39 -5.48
CA ASP A 199 7.35 32.67 -6.70
C ASP A 199 6.11 33.56 -6.45
N MET A 200 5.72 33.78 -5.19
CA MET A 200 4.54 34.53 -4.77
C MET A 200 4.86 35.94 -4.23
N GLU A 201 6.06 36.45 -4.48
CA GLU A 201 6.63 37.73 -3.98
C GLU A 201 5.69 38.94 -4.05
N ASN A 202 4.80 39.05 -5.04
CA ASN A 202 3.94 40.22 -5.21
C ASN A 202 2.45 39.98 -4.94
N GLN A 203 2.10 38.94 -4.19
CA GLN A 203 0.70 38.58 -3.94
C GLN A 203 0.32 38.64 -2.45
N ALA A 204 -0.91 39.09 -2.17
CA ALA A 204 -1.40 39.15 -0.80
C ALA A 204 -1.64 37.74 -0.23
N PRO A 205 -1.23 37.46 1.01
CA PRO A 205 -1.38 36.13 1.60
C PRO A 205 -2.85 35.86 1.95
N HIS A 206 -3.47 34.97 1.18
CA HIS A 206 -4.81 34.45 1.48
C HIS A 206 -4.73 33.38 2.59
N PRO A 207 -5.75 33.24 3.47
CA PRO A 207 -5.70 32.28 4.59
C PRO A 207 -5.48 30.82 4.15
N LEU A 208 -5.94 30.46 2.95
CA LEU A 208 -5.78 29.12 2.37
C LEU A 208 -4.51 28.95 1.50
N LEU A 209 -3.61 29.93 1.45
CA LEU A 209 -2.37 29.83 0.68
C LEU A 209 -1.52 28.62 1.10
N LEU A 210 -1.23 28.47 2.39
CA LEU A 210 -0.44 27.35 2.89
C LEU A 210 -1.16 26.00 2.85
N PRO A 211 -2.48 25.91 3.16
CA PRO A 211 -3.25 24.70 2.84
C PRO A 211 -3.15 24.29 1.38
N MET A 212 -3.13 25.24 0.44
CA MET A 212 -2.96 24.93 -0.98
C MET A 212 -1.54 24.45 -1.31
N VAL A 213 -0.49 25.05 -0.72
CA VAL A 213 0.89 24.55 -0.85
C VAL A 213 1.01 23.11 -0.35
N LEU A 214 0.34 22.76 0.75
CA LEU A 214 0.29 21.38 1.25
C LEU A 214 -0.40 20.43 0.26
N VAL A 215 -1.49 20.86 -0.35
CA VAL A 215 -2.19 20.07 -1.37
C VAL A 215 -1.27 19.80 -2.56
N GLU A 216 -0.50 20.78 -3.02
CA GLU A 216 0.50 20.58 -4.08
C GLU A 216 1.62 19.61 -3.70
N HIS A 217 2.10 19.73 -2.47
CA HIS A 217 3.11 18.83 -1.92
C HIS A 217 2.61 17.39 -1.90
N GLU A 218 1.41 17.17 -1.35
CA GLU A 218 0.79 15.84 -1.27
C GLU A 218 0.46 15.27 -2.66
N ARG A 219 -0.03 16.10 -3.58
CA ARG A 219 -0.27 15.72 -4.97
C ARG A 219 1.01 15.16 -5.61
N LYS A 220 2.12 15.89 -5.52
CA LYS A 220 3.41 15.48 -6.08
C LYS A 220 3.90 14.17 -5.45
N ARG A 221 3.80 14.04 -4.12
CA ARG A 221 4.18 12.84 -3.37
C ARG A 221 3.39 11.62 -3.85
N LEU A 222 2.07 11.71 -3.88
CA LEU A 222 1.18 10.59 -4.23
C LEU A 222 1.31 10.18 -5.70
N PHE A 223 1.49 11.14 -6.60
CA PHE A 223 1.64 10.84 -8.03
C PHE A 223 2.97 10.13 -8.30
N ASN A 224 4.06 10.57 -7.66
CA ASN A 224 5.34 9.88 -7.76
C ASN A 224 5.27 8.43 -7.23
N GLU A 225 4.54 8.19 -6.15
CA GLU A 225 4.29 6.83 -5.66
C GLU A 225 3.49 5.99 -6.67
N PHE A 226 2.45 6.55 -7.28
CA PHE A 226 1.68 5.87 -8.32
C PHE A 226 2.58 5.41 -9.49
N GLU A 227 3.42 6.31 -10.00
CA GLU A 227 4.32 6.01 -11.12
C GLU A 227 5.28 4.86 -10.76
N ARG A 228 5.85 4.85 -9.55
CA ARG A 228 6.71 3.75 -9.06
C ARG A 228 5.98 2.41 -9.02
N LYS A 229 4.74 2.39 -8.53
CA LYS A 229 3.93 1.14 -8.46
C LYS A 229 3.53 0.66 -9.85
N ARG A 230 3.21 1.57 -10.77
CA ARG A 230 2.91 1.24 -12.17
C ARG A 230 4.13 0.60 -12.85
N ASP A 231 5.32 1.16 -12.66
CA ASP A 231 6.54 0.61 -13.24
C ASP A 231 6.87 -0.77 -12.64
N SER A 232 6.60 -0.96 -11.34
CA SER A 232 6.72 -2.27 -10.67
C SER A 232 5.79 -3.33 -11.28
N LEU A 233 4.52 -2.99 -11.55
CA LEU A 233 3.60 -3.90 -12.24
C LEU A 233 4.11 -4.26 -13.64
N ARG A 234 4.58 -3.25 -14.39
CA ARG A 234 5.06 -3.46 -15.75
C ARG A 234 6.25 -4.41 -15.78
N GLN A 235 7.18 -4.26 -14.86
CA GLN A 235 8.31 -5.19 -14.70
C GLN A 235 7.82 -6.60 -14.38
N TRP A 236 6.88 -6.74 -13.45
CA TRP A 236 6.33 -8.04 -13.08
C TRP A 236 5.62 -8.75 -14.26
N ILE A 237 4.83 -8.03 -15.06
CA ILE A 237 4.17 -8.59 -16.25
C ILE A 237 5.21 -9.12 -17.24
N LEU A 238 6.27 -8.35 -17.51
CA LEU A 238 7.35 -8.78 -18.41
C LEU A 238 8.08 -10.03 -17.88
N ASP A 239 8.33 -10.09 -16.58
CA ASP A 239 8.96 -11.26 -15.95
C ASP A 239 8.08 -12.51 -16.04
N LEU A 240 6.76 -12.34 -15.90
CA LEU A 240 5.78 -13.42 -16.02
C LEU A 240 5.70 -13.95 -17.46
N GLU A 241 5.66 -13.07 -18.46
CA GLU A 241 5.68 -13.46 -19.87
C GLU A 241 6.96 -14.22 -20.24
N ASN A 242 8.12 -13.72 -19.84
CA ASN A 242 9.41 -14.35 -20.08
C ASN A 242 9.52 -15.73 -19.41
N THR A 243 9.01 -15.85 -18.18
CA THR A 243 9.02 -17.11 -17.43
C THR A 243 8.13 -18.16 -18.10
N SER A 244 6.91 -17.76 -18.48
CA SER A 244 5.97 -18.63 -19.20
C SER A 244 6.59 -19.18 -20.49
N GLN A 245 7.28 -18.36 -21.28
CA GLN A 245 7.96 -18.80 -22.50
C GLN A 245 9.15 -19.75 -22.22
N ALA A 246 9.97 -19.44 -21.22
CA ALA A 246 11.14 -20.23 -20.87
C ALA A 246 10.78 -21.64 -20.40
N ASP A 247 9.71 -21.76 -19.61
CA ASP A 247 9.26 -23.02 -19.04
C ASP A 247 8.51 -23.90 -20.05
N ILE A 248 7.77 -23.31 -21.01
CA ILE A 248 7.23 -24.07 -22.15
C ILE A 248 8.36 -24.80 -22.90
N SER A 249 9.55 -24.20 -22.94
CA SER A 249 10.72 -24.75 -23.61
C SER A 249 11.45 -25.81 -22.77
N ARG A 250 11.23 -25.88 -21.44
CA ARG A 250 11.95 -26.80 -20.53
C ARG A 250 11.14 -28.05 -20.20
N THR A 251 11.69 -29.21 -20.51
CA THR A 251 11.00 -30.52 -20.39
C THR A 251 11.05 -31.12 -18.98
N LYS A 252 11.85 -30.58 -18.05
CA LYS A 252 11.98 -31.06 -16.65
C LYS A 252 12.18 -29.88 -15.70
N ILE A 253 11.11 -29.43 -15.05
CA ILE A 253 11.18 -28.45 -13.96
C ILE A 253 10.93 -29.21 -12.65
N LYS A 254 11.73 -28.96 -11.62
CA LYS A 254 11.52 -29.54 -10.28
C LYS A 254 10.34 -28.84 -9.62
N SER A 255 9.39 -29.60 -9.08
CA SER A 255 8.19 -29.08 -8.41
C SER A 255 8.50 -28.09 -7.28
N LYS A 256 9.57 -28.34 -6.52
CA LYS A 256 9.99 -27.48 -5.40
C LYS A 256 10.45 -26.08 -5.82
N ASP A 257 11.06 -25.95 -7.00
CA ASP A 257 11.50 -24.65 -7.53
C ASP A 257 10.31 -23.82 -8.01
N ILE A 258 9.25 -24.49 -8.51
CA ILE A 258 7.98 -23.85 -8.90
C ILE A 258 7.24 -23.33 -7.66
N GLU A 259 7.15 -24.15 -6.61
CA GLU A 259 6.43 -23.80 -5.38
C GLU A 259 7.06 -22.59 -4.66
N LEU A 260 8.39 -22.59 -4.46
CA LEU A 260 9.09 -21.46 -3.84
C LEU A 260 8.90 -20.16 -4.63
N ARG A 261 9.04 -20.21 -5.96
CA ARG A 261 8.85 -19.04 -6.84
C ARG A 261 7.41 -18.54 -6.80
N SER A 262 6.43 -19.43 -6.84
CA SER A 262 5.01 -19.07 -6.76
C SER A 262 4.68 -18.38 -5.43
N SER A 263 5.29 -18.81 -4.32
CA SER A 263 5.06 -18.18 -3.02
C SER A 263 5.68 -16.78 -2.93
N GLU A 264 6.87 -16.57 -3.50
CA GLU A 264 7.52 -15.26 -3.55
C GLU A 264 6.78 -14.27 -4.45
N MET A 265 6.29 -14.75 -5.59
CA MET A 265 5.56 -13.95 -6.57
C MET A 265 4.16 -13.59 -6.06
N ASN A 266 3.42 -14.55 -5.46
CA ASN A 266 2.13 -14.29 -4.81
C ASN A 266 2.23 -13.26 -3.67
N ARG A 267 3.31 -13.31 -2.89
CA ARG A 267 3.55 -12.29 -1.84
C ARG A 267 3.78 -10.91 -2.45
N SER A 268 4.48 -10.84 -3.58
CA SER A 268 4.81 -9.59 -4.25
C SER A 268 3.59 -8.97 -4.94
N SER A 269 2.76 -9.77 -5.62
CA SER A 269 1.51 -9.34 -6.24
C SER A 269 0.49 -8.88 -5.20
N THR A 270 0.33 -9.63 -4.10
CA THR A 270 -0.52 -9.23 -2.98
C THR A 270 -0.06 -7.91 -2.37
N LYS A 271 1.26 -7.74 -2.18
CA LYS A 271 1.83 -6.49 -1.67
C LYS A 271 1.55 -5.32 -2.62
N LEU A 272 1.78 -5.50 -3.92
CA LEU A 272 1.50 -4.48 -4.93
C LEU A 272 0.02 -4.09 -4.93
N TRP A 273 -0.88 -5.07 -4.86
CA TRP A 273 -2.32 -4.83 -4.79
C TRP A 273 -2.72 -4.04 -3.54
N ILE A 274 -2.21 -4.42 -2.36
CA ILE A 274 -2.45 -3.70 -1.11
C ILE A 274 -1.93 -2.25 -1.20
N ASP A 275 -0.71 -2.07 -1.70
CA ASP A 275 -0.08 -0.76 -1.83
C ASP A 275 -0.89 0.16 -2.78
N VAL A 276 -1.31 -0.34 -3.94
CA VAL A 276 -2.12 0.42 -4.91
C VAL A 276 -3.51 0.71 -4.37
N SER A 277 -4.14 -0.25 -3.68
CA SER A 277 -5.43 -0.03 -3.03
C SER A 277 -5.33 1.05 -1.95
N SER A 278 -4.25 1.03 -1.17
CA SER A 278 -4.02 2.01 -0.12
C SER A 278 -3.73 3.41 -0.69
N LEU A 279 -3.00 3.48 -1.81
CA LEU A 279 -2.76 4.71 -2.54
C LEU A 279 -4.06 5.31 -3.10
N LYS A 280 -4.93 4.48 -3.70
CA LYS A 280 -6.26 4.88 -4.17
C LYS A 280 -7.09 5.50 -3.04
N ASN A 281 -7.12 4.85 -1.87
CA ASN A 281 -7.82 5.34 -0.70
C ASN A 281 -7.24 6.67 -0.20
N GLY A 282 -5.90 6.80 -0.22
CA GLY A 282 -5.21 8.04 0.11
C GLY A 282 -5.60 9.21 -0.80
N LEU A 283 -5.61 8.98 -2.12
CA LEU A 283 -6.06 9.94 -3.13
C LEU A 283 -7.52 10.36 -2.93
N GLN A 284 -8.42 9.41 -2.67
CA GLN A 284 -9.82 9.70 -2.40
C GLN A 284 -10.01 10.50 -1.10
N SER A 285 -9.25 10.18 -0.05
CA SER A 285 -9.27 10.95 1.20
C SER A 285 -8.77 12.38 0.98
N LEU A 286 -7.69 12.57 0.20
CA LEU A 286 -7.18 13.89 -0.14
C LEU A 286 -8.22 14.68 -0.94
N ASN A 287 -8.86 14.08 -1.95
CA ASN A 287 -9.95 14.71 -2.70
C ASN A 287 -11.06 15.21 -1.77
N ALA A 288 -11.51 14.37 -0.82
CA ALA A 288 -12.52 14.77 0.15
C ALA A 288 -12.09 15.96 1.02
N GLN A 289 -10.80 16.10 1.37
CA GLN A 289 -10.32 17.29 2.09
C GLN A 289 -10.25 18.53 1.18
N ILE A 290 -9.81 18.38 -0.07
CA ILE A 290 -9.76 19.49 -1.03
C ILE A 290 -11.16 20.03 -1.31
N GLN A 291 -12.17 19.16 -1.42
CA GLN A 291 -13.57 19.59 -1.55
C GLN A 291 -14.04 20.45 -0.37
N LYS A 292 -13.62 20.13 0.86
CA LYS A 292 -13.88 20.99 2.03
C LYS A 292 -13.14 22.32 1.94
N MET A 293 -11.91 22.33 1.42
CA MET A 293 -11.15 23.57 1.19
C MET A 293 -11.80 24.44 0.10
N ILE A 294 -12.35 23.86 -0.95
CA ILE A 294 -13.11 24.55 -2.01
C ILE A 294 -14.34 25.23 -1.39
N GLN A 295 -15.16 24.49 -0.66
CA GLN A 295 -16.33 25.04 0.04
C GLN A 295 -15.95 26.17 0.99
N HIS A 296 -14.83 26.03 1.70
CA HIS A 296 -14.35 27.08 2.60
C HIS A 296 -13.83 28.31 1.85
N THR A 297 -13.18 28.14 0.70
CA THR A 297 -12.76 29.26 -0.16
C THR A 297 -13.98 30.08 -0.60
N GLU A 298 -15.04 29.41 -1.02
CA GLU A 298 -16.30 30.07 -1.41
C GLU A 298 -16.99 30.76 -0.23
N LEU A 299 -16.94 30.15 0.97
CA LEU A 299 -17.42 30.77 2.21
C LEU A 299 -16.64 32.05 2.53
N LEU A 300 -15.31 32.04 2.44
CA LEU A 300 -14.48 33.22 2.68
C LEU A 300 -14.77 34.34 1.68
N ALA A 301 -14.98 34.00 0.41
CA ALA A 301 -15.33 34.96 -0.64
C ALA A 301 -16.66 35.68 -0.36
N THR A 302 -17.65 34.98 0.20
CA THR A 302 -18.99 35.53 0.48
C THR A 302 -19.10 36.25 1.83
N THR A 303 -18.30 35.84 2.82
CA THR A 303 -18.40 36.35 4.21
C THR A 303 -17.35 37.39 4.55
N VAL A 304 -16.07 37.07 4.35
CA VAL A 304 -14.93 37.89 4.80
C VAL A 304 -14.48 38.85 3.70
N PHE A 305 -14.37 38.33 2.47
CA PHE A 305 -13.82 39.07 1.33
C PHE A 305 -14.90 39.54 0.37
N LYS A 306 -16.09 39.90 0.86
CA LYS A 306 -17.21 40.36 0.02
C LYS A 306 -16.82 41.59 -0.83
N PRO A 307 -17.20 41.66 -2.11
CA PRO A 307 -16.99 42.87 -2.91
C PRO A 307 -17.75 44.07 -2.31
N PRO A 308 -17.18 45.29 -2.37
CA PRO A 308 -17.89 46.49 -1.94
C PRO A 308 -19.17 46.67 -2.78
N CYS A 309 -20.24 47.14 -2.15
CA CYS A 309 -21.49 47.44 -2.87
C CYS A 309 -21.25 48.59 -3.87
N GLU A 310 -21.86 48.51 -5.06
CA GLU A 310 -21.67 49.44 -6.19
C GLU A 310 -21.94 50.93 -5.86
N ASN A 311 -22.59 51.23 -4.73
CA ASN A 311 -22.99 52.58 -4.33
C ASN A 311 -22.08 53.23 -3.26
N GLY A 312 -20.97 52.59 -2.85
CA GLY A 312 -20.06 53.10 -1.83
C GLY A 312 -18.72 53.55 -2.41
N GLU A 313 -18.32 54.81 -2.20
CA GLU A 313 -17.02 55.39 -2.60
C GLU A 313 -15.79 54.81 -1.86
N SER A 314 -15.94 53.71 -1.11
CA SER A 314 -14.86 53.08 -0.35
C SER A 314 -13.95 52.24 -1.23
N ALA A 315 -12.64 52.52 -1.18
CA ALA A 315 -11.62 51.73 -1.87
C ALA A 315 -11.67 50.25 -1.46
N ASP A 316 -11.59 49.37 -2.45
CA ASP A 316 -11.64 47.93 -2.25
C ASP A 316 -10.38 47.37 -1.56
N LEU A 317 -10.47 47.19 -0.23
CA LEU A 317 -9.34 46.76 0.59
C LEU A 317 -8.91 45.30 0.37
N TYR A 318 -9.83 44.43 -0.06
CA TYR A 318 -9.64 42.97 -0.17
C TYR A 318 -9.49 42.48 -1.61
N ARG A 319 -9.23 43.39 -2.56
CA ARG A 319 -9.10 43.06 -3.99
C ARG A 319 -8.04 41.99 -4.25
N GLN A 320 -6.88 42.12 -3.62
CA GLN A 320 -5.75 41.21 -3.81
C GLN A 320 -6.02 39.83 -3.19
N GLU A 321 -6.63 39.78 -2.00
CA GLU A 321 -7.03 38.55 -1.33
C GLU A 321 -8.10 37.78 -2.13
N ARG A 322 -9.07 38.49 -2.71
CA ARG A 322 -10.06 37.87 -3.60
C ARG A 322 -9.42 37.25 -4.83
N HIS A 323 -8.57 38.01 -5.51
CA HIS A 323 -7.85 37.52 -6.68
C HIS A 323 -6.97 36.30 -6.36
N MET A 324 -6.34 36.28 -5.18
CA MET A 324 -5.62 35.11 -4.67
C MET A 324 -6.58 33.94 -4.38
N GLY A 325 -7.72 34.21 -3.74
CA GLY A 325 -8.77 33.22 -3.48
C GLY A 325 -9.28 32.55 -4.75
N ASP A 326 -9.49 33.33 -5.82
CA ASP A 326 -9.91 32.81 -7.13
C ASP A 326 -8.84 31.90 -7.75
N LYS A 327 -7.56 32.29 -7.69
CA LYS A 327 -6.44 31.43 -8.13
C LYS A 327 -6.37 30.13 -7.33
N ILE A 328 -6.50 30.21 -6.01
CA ILE A 328 -6.51 29.03 -5.12
C ILE A 328 -7.69 28.12 -5.46
N LEU A 329 -8.88 28.68 -5.67
CA LEU A 329 -10.08 27.94 -6.02
C LEU A 329 -9.92 27.21 -7.36
N LEU A 330 -9.41 27.90 -8.38
CA LEU A 330 -9.11 27.29 -9.68
C LEU A 330 -8.12 26.16 -9.52
N ARG A 331 -7.01 26.39 -8.79
CA ARG A 331 -6.01 25.35 -8.60
C ARG A 331 -6.54 24.14 -7.85
N PHE A 332 -7.35 24.33 -6.80
CA PHE A 332 -8.00 23.20 -6.13
C PHE A 332 -8.89 22.39 -7.08
N LYS A 333 -9.66 23.05 -7.95
CA LYS A 333 -10.50 22.36 -8.94
C LYS A 333 -9.65 21.56 -9.95
N ASP A 334 -8.53 22.12 -10.40
CA ASP A 334 -7.59 21.42 -11.27
C ASP A 334 -7.01 20.18 -10.59
N VAL A 335 -6.55 20.32 -9.34
CA VAL A 335 -5.99 19.20 -8.56
C VAL A 335 -7.03 18.11 -8.30
N VAL A 336 -8.30 18.46 -8.07
CA VAL A 336 -9.39 17.49 -7.97
C VAL A 336 -9.51 16.67 -9.26
N ALA A 337 -9.53 17.33 -10.42
CA ALA A 337 -9.63 16.65 -11.71
C ALA A 337 -8.40 15.75 -11.99
N GLU A 338 -7.20 16.22 -11.62
CA GLU A 338 -5.97 15.41 -11.67
C GLU A 338 -6.10 14.16 -10.77
N ILE A 339 -6.54 14.32 -9.52
CA ILE A 339 -6.72 13.21 -8.57
C ILE A 339 -7.76 12.21 -9.07
N GLU A 340 -8.89 12.66 -9.59
CA GLU A 340 -9.92 11.76 -10.15
C GLU A 340 -9.37 10.92 -11.31
N THR A 341 -8.54 11.52 -12.15
CA THR A 341 -7.85 10.81 -13.23
C THR A 341 -6.88 9.76 -12.67
N HIS A 342 -6.10 10.10 -11.64
CA HIS A 342 -5.19 9.15 -11.00
C HIS A 342 -5.91 8.05 -10.21
N VAL A 343 -7.08 8.31 -9.64
CA VAL A 343 -7.94 7.29 -9.01
C VAL A 343 -8.41 6.26 -10.05
N ARG A 344 -8.87 6.70 -11.22
CA ARG A 344 -9.20 5.80 -12.34
C ARG A 344 -7.98 5.00 -12.80
N ASN A 345 -6.81 5.63 -12.87
CA ASN A 345 -5.57 4.93 -13.21
C ASN A 345 -5.19 3.88 -12.16
N CYS A 346 -5.43 4.12 -10.86
CA CYS A 346 -5.27 3.12 -9.81
C CYS A 346 -6.24 1.96 -9.98
N GLU A 347 -7.50 2.21 -10.38
CA GLU A 347 -8.47 1.15 -10.68
C GLU A 347 -8.03 0.26 -11.84
N ASN A 348 -7.55 0.87 -12.92
CA ASN A 348 -6.98 0.15 -14.05
C ASN A 348 -5.76 -0.68 -13.61
N LEU A 349 -4.90 -0.12 -12.76
CA LEU A 349 -3.73 -0.81 -12.25
C LEU A 349 -4.12 -2.01 -11.37
N LEU A 350 -5.11 -1.86 -10.49
CA LEU A 350 -5.65 -2.96 -9.67
C LEU A 350 -6.25 -4.08 -10.54
N GLY A 351 -7.00 -3.71 -11.59
CA GLY A 351 -7.54 -4.66 -12.56
C GLY A 351 -6.44 -5.42 -13.30
N ALA A 352 -5.42 -4.72 -13.78
CA ALA A 352 -4.27 -5.32 -14.45
C ALA A 352 -3.45 -6.23 -13.51
N THR A 353 -3.28 -5.83 -12.24
CA THR A 353 -2.59 -6.64 -11.23
C THR A 353 -3.35 -7.93 -10.96
N SER A 354 -4.68 -7.86 -10.84
CA SER A 354 -5.53 -9.03 -10.63
C SER A 354 -5.47 -9.97 -11.83
N LEU A 355 -5.56 -9.43 -13.04
CA LEU A 355 -5.45 -10.20 -14.28
C LEU A 355 -4.09 -10.92 -14.40
N ALA A 356 -2.99 -10.25 -14.03
CA ALA A 356 -1.67 -10.85 -14.04
C ALA A 356 -1.56 -12.00 -13.02
N THR A 357 -2.15 -11.86 -11.82
CA THR A 357 -2.22 -12.92 -10.81
C THR A 357 -3.07 -14.10 -11.28
N ASP A 358 -4.18 -13.84 -11.96
CA ASP A 358 -5.03 -14.89 -12.54
C ASP A 358 -4.30 -15.64 -13.66
N MET A 359 -3.59 -14.91 -14.52
CA MET A 359 -2.75 -15.49 -15.58
C MET A 359 -1.65 -16.38 -14.99
N GLU A 360 -1.02 -15.95 -13.91
CA GLU A 360 -0.04 -16.75 -13.16
C GLU A 360 -0.66 -18.05 -12.64
N SER A 361 -1.79 -17.94 -11.96
CA SER A 361 -2.49 -19.07 -11.34
C SER A 361 -2.93 -20.09 -12.39
N TYR A 362 -3.45 -19.61 -13.52
CA TYR A 362 -3.77 -20.45 -14.67
C TYR A 362 -2.53 -21.14 -15.24
N TYR A 363 -1.43 -20.41 -15.36
CA TYR A 363 -0.17 -20.95 -15.86
C TYR A 363 0.35 -22.09 -14.96
N LEU A 364 0.34 -21.91 -13.63
CA LEU A 364 0.71 -22.94 -12.66
C LEU A 364 -0.21 -24.16 -12.75
N SER A 365 -1.52 -23.95 -12.80
CA SER A 365 -2.51 -25.03 -12.94
C SER A 365 -2.28 -25.86 -14.22
N ARG A 366 -1.85 -25.20 -15.31
CA ARG A 366 -1.50 -25.87 -16.57
C ARG A 366 -0.23 -26.70 -16.45
N LEU A 367 0.75 -26.28 -15.66
CA LEU A 367 1.95 -27.08 -15.37
C LEU A 367 1.58 -28.34 -14.56
N GLU A 368 0.77 -28.19 -13.52
CA GLU A 368 0.29 -29.31 -12.69
C GLU A 368 -0.53 -30.31 -13.51
N SER A 369 -1.37 -29.84 -14.44
CA SER A 369 -2.12 -30.71 -15.34
C SER A 369 -1.21 -31.53 -16.25
N LYS A 370 -0.09 -30.97 -16.72
CA LYS A 370 0.88 -31.73 -17.53
C LYS A 370 1.62 -32.78 -16.70
N THR A 371 1.99 -32.46 -15.45
CA THR A 371 2.66 -33.42 -14.57
C THR A 371 1.71 -34.52 -14.14
N SER A 372 0.45 -34.22 -13.84
CA SER A 372 -0.57 -35.21 -13.49
C SER A 372 -0.86 -36.18 -14.64
N ILE A 373 -0.96 -35.69 -15.88
CA ILE A 373 -1.06 -36.55 -17.08
C ILE A 373 0.16 -37.47 -17.20
N GLY A 374 1.37 -36.94 -16.94
CA GLY A 374 2.60 -37.73 -16.92
C GLY A 374 2.58 -38.83 -15.84
N ILE A 375 2.13 -38.49 -14.63
CA ILE A 375 1.95 -39.43 -13.52
C ILE A 375 0.91 -40.49 -13.88
N ALA A 376 -0.26 -40.11 -14.38
CA ALA A 376 -1.30 -41.03 -14.81
C ALA A 376 -0.81 -41.99 -15.91
N ARG A 377 0.02 -41.50 -16.84
CA ARG A 377 0.65 -42.34 -17.88
C ARG A 377 1.63 -43.34 -17.29
N ASN A 378 2.44 -42.95 -16.31
CA ASN A 378 3.37 -43.84 -15.63
C ASN A 378 2.61 -44.84 -14.75
N ALA A 379 1.61 -44.41 -13.99
CA ALA A 379 0.73 -45.27 -13.20
C ALA A 379 0.00 -46.30 -14.09
N ARG A 380 -0.42 -45.92 -15.31
CA ARG A 380 -0.99 -46.87 -16.28
C ARG A 380 0.01 -47.94 -16.72
N LYS A 381 1.29 -47.58 -16.90
CA LYS A 381 2.36 -48.54 -17.19
C LYS A 381 2.66 -49.43 -15.99
N ASP A 382 2.71 -48.87 -14.78
CA ASP A 382 2.90 -49.66 -13.56
C ASP A 382 1.74 -50.61 -13.33
N GLY A 383 0.51 -50.19 -13.65
CA GLY A 383 -0.68 -51.04 -13.66
C GLY A 383 -0.58 -52.20 -14.65
N SER A 384 0.02 -52.01 -15.83
CA SER A 384 0.25 -53.12 -16.77
C SER A 384 1.34 -54.09 -16.29
N GLN A 385 2.38 -53.58 -15.62
CA GLN A 385 3.39 -54.44 -14.98
C GLN A 385 2.80 -55.25 -13.82
N MET A 386 1.94 -54.64 -13.00
CA MET A 386 1.23 -55.33 -11.93
C MET A 386 0.36 -56.47 -12.46
N ARG A 387 -0.34 -56.24 -13.58
CA ARG A 387 -1.11 -57.29 -14.30
C ARG A 387 -0.21 -58.45 -14.76
N MET A 388 1.01 -58.16 -15.22
CA MET A 388 1.97 -59.20 -15.63
C MET A 388 2.45 -60.05 -14.46
N ILE A 389 2.77 -59.45 -13.31
CA ILE A 389 3.23 -60.19 -12.12
C ILE A 389 2.12 -61.12 -11.61
N ALA A 390 0.88 -60.64 -11.55
CA ALA A 390 -0.27 -61.45 -11.17
C ALA A 390 -0.46 -62.64 -12.12
N LEU A 391 -0.34 -62.40 -13.44
CA LEU A 391 -0.42 -63.46 -14.45
C LEU A 391 0.67 -64.51 -14.26
N LEU A 392 1.90 -64.09 -13.95
CA LEU A 392 3.03 -64.99 -13.70
C LEU A 392 2.79 -65.86 -12.45
N GLY A 393 2.29 -65.26 -11.37
CA GLY A 393 1.90 -65.98 -10.15
C GLY A 393 0.81 -67.02 -10.41
N MET A 394 -0.20 -66.69 -11.21
CA MET A 394 -1.31 -67.59 -11.52
C MET A 394 -0.89 -68.78 -12.42
N ILE A 395 0.15 -68.62 -13.24
CA ILE A 395 0.73 -69.73 -14.02
C ILE A 395 1.59 -70.64 -13.14
N PHE A 396 2.38 -70.06 -12.23
CA PHE A 396 3.30 -70.83 -11.39
C PHE A 396 2.63 -71.52 -10.20
N LEU A 397 1.57 -70.95 -9.63
CA LEU A 397 0.91 -71.48 -8.43
C LEU A 397 0.31 -72.89 -8.60
N PRO A 398 -0.30 -73.25 -9.75
CA PRO A 398 -0.68 -74.64 -10.04
C PRO A 398 0.54 -75.56 -10.22
N GLY A 399 1.62 -75.05 -10.83
CA GLY A 399 2.85 -75.80 -11.04
C GLY A 399 3.60 -76.09 -9.75
N THR A 400 3.65 -75.13 -8.82
CA THR A 400 4.25 -75.33 -7.49
C THR A 400 3.42 -76.26 -6.62
N PHE A 401 2.07 -76.20 -6.70
CA PHE A 401 1.20 -77.17 -6.04
C PHE A 401 1.47 -78.60 -6.53
N LEU A 402 1.59 -78.80 -7.84
CA LEU A 402 1.99 -80.07 -8.43
C LEU A 402 3.36 -80.53 -7.90
N ALA A 403 4.37 -79.67 -7.90
CA ALA A 403 5.71 -80.00 -7.41
C ALA A 403 5.70 -80.39 -5.92
N SER A 404 4.94 -79.70 -5.08
CA SER A 404 4.75 -80.06 -3.68
C SER A 404 4.01 -81.39 -3.52
N LEU A 405 2.98 -81.65 -4.33
CA LEU A 405 2.26 -82.92 -4.33
C LEU A 405 3.19 -84.09 -4.69
N PHE A 406 4.06 -83.93 -5.69
CA PHE A 406 5.07 -84.93 -6.07
C PHE A 406 6.18 -85.08 -5.01
N SER A 407 6.49 -84.03 -4.25
CA SER A 407 7.49 -84.04 -3.18
C SER A 407 6.98 -84.64 -1.86
N MET A 408 5.67 -84.65 -1.63
CA MET A 408 5.07 -85.33 -0.47
C MET A 408 5.04 -86.83 -0.72
N SER A 409 6.16 -87.52 -0.47
CA SER A 409 6.37 -88.96 -0.16
C SER A 409 5.42 -90.04 -0.74
N PHE A 410 4.71 -89.78 -1.83
CA PHE A 410 3.82 -90.74 -2.50
C PHE A 410 4.60 -91.68 -3.43
N PHE A 411 5.85 -91.37 -3.74
CA PHE A 411 6.75 -92.21 -4.52
C PHE A 411 7.73 -92.91 -3.60
N ASP A 412 7.49 -94.20 -3.38
CA ASP A 412 8.40 -95.07 -2.63
C ASP A 412 9.49 -95.56 -3.58
N TRP A 413 10.57 -94.78 -3.73
CA TRP A 413 11.68 -95.05 -4.65
C TRP A 413 12.52 -96.29 -4.27
N THR A 414 12.12 -97.04 -3.23
CA THR A 414 12.81 -98.22 -2.72
C THR A 414 12.00 -99.52 -2.81
N ALA A 415 11.10 -99.66 -3.79
CA ALA A 415 10.43 -100.93 -4.05
C ALA A 415 11.35 -101.96 -4.79
N GLN A 416 11.49 -103.16 -4.22
CA GLN A 416 12.25 -104.28 -4.79
C GLN A 416 11.65 -104.79 -6.12
N ARG A 417 12.55 -105.26 -7.01
CA ARG A 417 12.26 -105.74 -8.38
C ARG A 417 10.98 -106.59 -8.46
N GLY A 418 9.96 -106.05 -9.14
CA GLY A 418 8.83 -106.83 -9.64
C GLY A 418 7.43 -106.32 -9.29
N SER A 419 7.29 -105.22 -8.54
CA SER A 419 5.99 -104.54 -8.35
C SER A 419 6.04 -103.14 -8.94
N GLU A 420 4.96 -102.74 -9.63
CA GLU A 420 4.86 -101.48 -10.38
C GLU A 420 5.17 -100.28 -9.48
N ILE A 421 6.29 -99.62 -9.78
CA ILE A 421 6.80 -98.44 -9.06
C ILE A 421 5.95 -97.19 -9.38
N ILE A 422 4.98 -97.30 -10.30
CA ILE A 422 4.15 -96.21 -10.79
C ILE A 422 2.69 -96.66 -10.71
N SER A 423 1.91 -96.06 -9.81
CA SER A 423 0.46 -96.26 -9.78
C SER A 423 -0.17 -95.83 -11.13
N PRO A 424 -1.01 -96.65 -11.78
CA PRO A 424 -1.67 -96.33 -13.06
C PRO A 424 -2.52 -95.04 -13.01
N TRP A 425 -2.86 -94.56 -11.81
CA TRP A 425 -3.66 -93.36 -11.58
C TRP A 425 -2.89 -92.04 -11.79
N ILE A 426 -1.56 -92.09 -11.97
CA ILE A 426 -0.72 -90.90 -12.16
C ILE A 426 -1.16 -90.04 -13.36
N ALA A 427 -1.66 -90.67 -14.42
CA ALA A 427 -2.14 -90.00 -15.62
C ALA A 427 -3.43 -89.21 -15.37
N VAL A 428 -4.30 -89.67 -14.46
CA VAL A 428 -5.55 -88.99 -14.08
C VAL A 428 -5.25 -87.70 -13.31
N TYR A 429 -4.24 -87.72 -12.44
CA TYR A 429 -3.79 -86.53 -11.70
C TYR A 429 -3.17 -85.46 -12.61
N GLY A 430 -2.33 -85.87 -13.57
CA GLY A 430 -1.77 -84.97 -14.58
C GLY A 430 -2.87 -84.31 -15.42
N GLY A 431 -3.88 -85.08 -15.84
CA GLY A 431 -5.05 -84.57 -16.53
C GLY A 431 -5.86 -83.57 -15.71
N LEU A 432 -6.12 -83.86 -14.43
CA LEU A 432 -6.86 -82.98 -13.53
C LEU A 432 -6.15 -81.64 -13.31
N ALA A 433 -4.82 -81.64 -13.18
CA ALA A 433 -4.05 -80.43 -12.98
C ALA A 433 -4.00 -79.54 -14.24
N VAL A 434 -3.91 -80.14 -15.43
CA VAL A 434 -4.03 -79.41 -16.70
C VAL A 434 -5.42 -78.80 -16.84
N ALA A 435 -6.48 -79.55 -16.49
CA ALA A 435 -7.84 -79.05 -16.52
C ALA A 435 -8.06 -77.87 -15.55
N ALA A 436 -7.56 -77.97 -14.31
CA ALA A 436 -7.66 -76.90 -13.33
C ALA A 436 -6.89 -75.64 -13.76
N THR A 437 -5.68 -75.81 -14.32
CA THR A 437 -4.87 -74.69 -14.84
C THR A 437 -5.54 -74.01 -16.03
N SER A 438 -6.07 -74.80 -16.97
CA SER A 438 -6.82 -74.30 -18.13
C SER A 438 -8.08 -73.54 -17.69
N PHE A 439 -8.81 -74.07 -16.70
CA PHE A 439 -10.02 -73.44 -16.18
C PHE A 439 -9.71 -72.08 -15.54
N VAL A 440 -8.68 -71.98 -14.70
CA VAL A 440 -8.26 -70.70 -14.07
C VAL A 440 -7.85 -69.67 -15.12
N LEU A 441 -7.04 -70.07 -16.10
CA LEU A 441 -6.60 -69.19 -17.19
C LEU A 441 -7.78 -68.73 -18.07
N TRP A 442 -8.72 -69.63 -18.37
CA TRP A 442 -9.91 -69.31 -19.16
C TRP A 442 -10.81 -68.31 -18.42
N LYS A 443 -11.10 -68.55 -17.13
CA LYS A 443 -11.96 -67.68 -16.32
C LYS A 443 -11.36 -66.27 -16.17
N MET A 444 -10.04 -66.16 -16.05
CA MET A 444 -9.34 -64.89 -16.02
C MET A 444 -9.39 -64.17 -17.37
N ARG A 445 -9.11 -64.89 -18.48
CA ARG A 445 -9.17 -64.29 -19.82
C ARG A 445 -10.56 -63.78 -20.16
N ALA A 446 -11.60 -64.50 -19.70
CA ALA A 446 -12.98 -64.05 -19.80
C ALA A 446 -13.24 -62.79 -18.98
N TRP A 447 -12.80 -62.75 -17.72
CA TRP A 447 -12.96 -61.58 -16.84
C TRP A 447 -12.25 -60.33 -17.38
N ILE A 448 -11.00 -60.46 -17.86
CA ILE A 448 -10.25 -59.35 -18.47
C ILE A 448 -10.97 -58.84 -19.72
N ASN A 449 -11.42 -59.74 -20.61
CA ASN A 449 -12.16 -59.34 -21.81
C ASN A 449 -13.49 -58.65 -21.48
N GLU A 450 -14.13 -59.00 -20.36
CA GLU A 450 -15.35 -58.32 -19.88
C GLU A 450 -15.05 -56.92 -19.33
N GLU A 451 -13.95 -56.75 -18.60
CA GLU A 451 -13.52 -55.43 -18.12
C GLU A 451 -13.11 -54.50 -19.26
N ASP A 452 -12.36 -55.00 -20.25
CA ASP A 452 -11.95 -54.22 -21.42
C ASP A 452 -13.17 -53.75 -22.22
N LYS A 453 -14.19 -54.61 -22.39
CA LYS A 453 -15.46 -54.23 -23.02
C LYS A 453 -16.21 -53.15 -22.25
N LYS A 454 -16.22 -53.20 -20.91
CA LYS A 454 -16.87 -52.17 -20.09
C LYS A 454 -16.15 -50.83 -20.21
N ALA A 455 -14.82 -50.82 -20.16
CA ALA A 455 -14.01 -49.63 -20.32
C ALA A 455 -14.18 -48.97 -21.71
N ASP A 456 -14.25 -49.77 -22.77
CA ASP A 456 -14.47 -49.25 -24.14
C ASP A 456 -15.88 -48.66 -24.31
N LEU A 457 -16.89 -49.23 -23.64
CA LEU A 457 -18.25 -48.68 -23.63
C LEU A 457 -18.33 -47.35 -22.87
N GLU A 458 -17.66 -47.24 -21.72
CA GLU A 458 -17.60 -46.01 -20.92
C GLU A 458 -16.86 -44.88 -21.66
N MET A 459 -15.71 -45.17 -22.28
CA MET A 459 -15.01 -44.20 -23.14
C MET A 459 -15.82 -43.81 -24.39
N GLY A 460 -16.66 -44.72 -24.89
CA GLY A 460 -17.56 -44.47 -26.02
C GLY A 460 -18.75 -43.57 -25.66
N SER A 461 -19.27 -43.67 -24.44
CA SER A 461 -20.33 -42.77 -23.93
C SER A 461 -19.79 -41.38 -23.62
N GLU A 462 -18.63 -41.27 -22.98
CA GLU A 462 -18.01 -39.98 -22.62
C GLU A 462 -17.66 -39.15 -23.87
N LYS A 463 -17.19 -39.81 -24.94
CA LYS A 463 -16.97 -39.15 -26.25
C LYS A 463 -18.24 -38.66 -26.93
N ARG A 464 -19.41 -39.28 -26.67
CA ARG A 464 -20.70 -38.79 -27.20
C ARG A 464 -21.26 -37.65 -26.38
N GLU A 465 -20.94 -37.58 -25.10
CA GLU A 465 -21.41 -36.53 -24.18
C GLU A 465 -20.64 -35.20 -24.35
N TYR A 466 -19.39 -35.26 -24.83
CA TYR A 466 -18.55 -34.08 -25.09
C TYR A 466 -18.38 -33.72 -26.58
N SER A 467 -19.11 -34.37 -27.48
CA SER A 467 -19.17 -33.96 -28.90
C SER A 467 -20.26 -32.89 -29.06
N PRO A 468 -19.96 -31.70 -29.64
CA PRO A 468 -20.90 -30.58 -29.77
C PRO A 468 -22.13 -30.89 -30.62
#